data_AF-A0A6A6YY32-F1
#
_entry.id   AF-A0A6A6YY32-F1
#
_cell.length_a   1.000
_cell.length_b   1.000
_cell.length_c   1.000
_cell.angle_alpha   90.00
_cell.angle_beta   90.00
_cell.angle_gamma   90.00
#
_symmetry.space_group_name_H-M   'P 1'
#
loop_
_entity.id
_entity.type
_entity.pdbx_description
1 polymer ?
#
loop_
_entity_poly.entity_id
_entity_poly.type
_entity_poly.pdbx_seq_one_letter_code
_entity_poly.pdbx_strand_id
1 'polypeptide(L)'
;MLSLMLTGRVPYCLLAELLWLVGGRGISKTAQQGAQASRILSSHSTIKVPIFGLGQQNSTWSAQSRPISQLLAKYSTLDDAVDINIASLPRTHVSYSRKTIREVQSRFKENKDHGNGWNILDLKNPLPDTYGICPRFLQNSNCDLLNRIKTAVLNPGWAGRIITKSKQKNEFREVEGWILLAEPGTYTGPHIDAYATETFINCNKEEFGIFPAGFVYFVLRLSSNSRQTMGIRGHILRCSAIAQWAKILALQLEYPNPTNKKVAKTALTYLLTVLCLVREAGAQGRLEEFGGEKKRGRVSTECAGMFVEVP
;
A
#
# COMPACT_ATOMS: atom_id res chain seq x y z
N MET A 1 0.23 -5.58 -36.64
CA MET A 1 1.43 -4.78 -36.99
C MET A 1 1.05 -3.32 -36.90
N LEU A 2 1.23 -2.67 -35.75
CA LEU A 2 1.14 -1.22 -35.63
C LEU A 2 2.30 -0.76 -34.75
N SER A 3 3.38 -0.40 -35.44
CA SER A 3 4.54 0.29 -34.88
C SER A 3 4.17 1.77 -34.83
N LEU A 4 4.17 2.39 -33.66
CA LEU A 4 4.23 3.85 -33.56
C LEU A 4 5.48 4.21 -32.78
N MET A 5 6.50 4.59 -33.54
CA MET A 5 7.67 5.31 -33.05
C MET A 5 7.22 6.69 -32.58
N LEU A 6 7.63 7.10 -31.37
CA LEU A 6 7.69 8.52 -31.02
C LEU A 6 9.06 8.81 -30.40
N THR A 7 9.89 9.41 -31.24
CA THR A 7 11.15 10.06 -30.96
C THR A 7 10.89 11.40 -30.25
N GLY A 8 11.32 11.52 -29.00
CA GLY A 8 11.23 12.79 -28.27
C GLY A 8 11.92 12.70 -26.91
N ARG A 9 13.07 13.37 -26.78
CA ARG A 9 13.91 13.39 -25.56
C ARG A 9 13.16 14.08 -24.40
N VAL A 10 12.74 13.31 -23.39
CA VAL A 10 12.28 13.79 -22.08
C VAL A 10 13.05 13.01 -21.00
N PRO A 11 13.60 13.65 -19.96
CA PRO A 11 14.38 12.94 -18.95
C PRO A 11 13.48 12.00 -18.13
N TYR A 12 13.76 10.70 -18.24
CA TYR A 12 12.93 9.58 -17.78
C TYR A 12 12.86 9.46 -16.24
N CYS A 13 11.65 9.56 -15.68
CA CYS A 13 11.29 9.15 -14.31
C CYS A 13 10.00 8.31 -14.29
N LEU A 14 10.02 7.32 -13.39
CA LEU A 14 9.33 6.04 -13.37
C LEU A 14 7.99 6.13 -12.62
N LEU A 15 7.06 6.92 -13.18
CA LEU A 15 5.65 6.94 -12.76
C LEU A 15 4.67 6.86 -13.94
N ALA A 16 5.16 7.09 -15.17
CA ALA A 16 4.32 7.06 -16.38
C ALA A 16 3.88 5.65 -16.78
N GLU A 17 4.43 4.62 -16.16
CA GLU A 17 4.12 3.22 -16.46
C GLU A 17 3.32 2.53 -15.34
N LEU A 18 2.88 3.28 -14.32
CA LEU A 18 2.11 2.75 -13.20
C LEU A 18 0.59 2.94 -13.31
N LEU A 19 0.07 3.74 -14.25
CA LEU A 19 -1.36 3.76 -14.56
C LEU A 19 -1.61 4.17 -16.02
N TRP A 20 -2.16 3.25 -16.81
CA TRP A 20 -3.02 3.67 -17.91
C TRP A 20 -4.46 3.71 -17.36
N LEU A 21 -4.96 4.94 -17.19
CA LEU A 21 -6.26 5.23 -16.60
C LEU A 21 -7.39 4.74 -17.50
N VAL A 22 -8.29 3.93 -16.94
CA VAL A 22 -9.71 4.06 -17.28
C VAL A 22 -10.16 5.39 -16.67
N GLY A 23 -10.14 6.44 -17.50
CA GLY A 23 -10.81 7.73 -17.23
C GLY A 23 -10.03 8.76 -16.42
N GLY A 24 -9.14 9.52 -17.06
CA GLY A 24 -8.62 10.77 -16.49
C GLY A 24 -7.45 11.33 -17.30
N ARG A 25 -7.56 12.58 -17.77
CA ARG A 25 -6.56 13.26 -18.63
C ARG A 25 -5.19 13.36 -17.94
N GLY A 26 -4.13 13.26 -18.75
CA GLY A 26 -2.73 13.20 -18.34
C GLY A 26 -2.30 14.25 -17.32
N ILE A 27 -1.60 13.80 -16.28
CA ILE A 27 -1.09 14.63 -15.19
C ILE A 27 0.38 14.95 -15.49
N SER A 28 0.65 16.22 -15.78
CA SER A 28 2.01 16.81 -15.88
C SER A 28 2.71 16.76 -14.52
N LYS A 29 4.02 16.45 -14.46
CA LYS A 29 4.79 16.19 -13.24
C LYS A 29 5.54 17.44 -12.75
N THR A 30 5.22 17.99 -11.57
CA THR A 30 5.98 19.12 -10.95
C THR A 30 6.03 19.02 -9.41
N ALA A 31 7.11 19.52 -8.78
CA ALA A 31 7.34 19.48 -7.32
C ALA A 31 6.28 20.21 -6.47
N GLN A 32 5.49 21.11 -7.07
CA GLN A 32 4.32 21.74 -6.43
C GLN A 32 3.24 20.71 -6.03
N GLN A 33 3.27 19.51 -6.61
CA GLN A 33 2.31 18.44 -6.35
C GLN A 33 2.44 17.81 -4.97
N GLY A 34 3.63 17.75 -4.36
CA GLY A 34 3.79 17.17 -3.01
C GLY A 34 3.06 17.97 -1.93
N ALA A 35 3.23 19.31 -1.94
CA ALA A 35 2.54 20.21 -1.01
C ALA A 35 1.03 20.31 -1.31
N GLN A 36 0.61 20.16 -2.57
CA GLN A 36 -0.79 20.11 -2.95
C GLN A 36 -1.45 18.79 -2.55
N ALA A 37 -0.79 17.65 -2.75
CA ALA A 37 -1.23 16.34 -2.29
C ALA A 37 -1.39 16.34 -0.76
N SER A 38 -0.40 16.87 -0.03
CA SER A 38 -0.47 17.08 1.41
C SER A 38 -1.75 17.84 1.81
N ARG A 39 -2.02 18.99 1.16
CA ARG A 39 -3.25 19.77 1.41
C ARG A 39 -4.54 18.99 1.13
N ILE A 40 -4.58 18.21 0.05
CA ILE A 40 -5.73 17.36 -0.28
C ILE A 40 -5.92 16.27 0.79
N LEU A 41 -4.85 15.65 1.26
CA LEU A 41 -4.89 14.58 2.26
C LEU A 41 -5.21 15.07 3.67
N SER A 42 -4.77 16.30 4.00
CA SER A 42 -5.15 16.99 5.23
C SER A 42 -6.58 17.52 5.20
N SER A 43 -7.20 17.62 4.01
CA SER A 43 -8.61 17.97 3.91
C SER A 43 -9.48 16.79 4.34
N HIS A 44 -10.64 17.08 4.96
CA HIS A 44 -11.64 16.06 5.33
C HIS A 44 -12.44 15.52 4.12
N SER A 45 -11.96 15.79 2.90
CA SER A 45 -12.62 15.41 1.66
C SER A 45 -12.36 13.94 1.31
N THR A 46 -13.34 13.35 0.61
CA THR A 46 -13.21 11.99 0.08
C THR A 46 -12.34 12.04 -1.16
N ILE A 47 -11.22 11.32 -1.13
CA ILE A 47 -10.36 11.10 -2.29
C ILE A 47 -10.99 9.99 -3.12
N LYS A 48 -11.34 10.29 -4.36
CA LYS A 48 -12.00 9.33 -5.29
C LYS A 48 -11.08 8.86 -6.42
N VAL A 49 -9.96 9.54 -6.62
CA VAL A 49 -9.00 9.26 -7.68
C VAL A 49 -7.60 9.16 -7.10
N PRO A 50 -6.70 8.38 -7.72
CA PRO A 50 -5.32 8.31 -7.27
C PRO A 50 -4.64 9.67 -7.35
N ILE A 51 -3.76 9.94 -6.39
CA ILE A 51 -2.96 11.16 -6.33
C ILE A 51 -1.51 10.78 -6.62
N PHE A 52 -0.89 11.51 -7.54
CA PHE A 52 0.52 11.36 -7.88
C PHE A 52 1.27 12.65 -7.63
N GLY A 53 2.54 12.53 -7.24
CA GLY A 53 3.38 13.69 -7.04
C GLY A 53 4.87 13.37 -7.00
N LEU A 54 5.62 14.44 -6.77
CA LEU A 54 7.08 14.44 -6.63
C LEU A 54 7.51 14.93 -5.24
N GLY A 55 8.70 14.55 -4.81
CA GLY A 55 9.30 14.84 -3.50
C GLY A 55 8.90 13.86 -2.40
N GLN A 56 9.42 14.09 -1.18
CA GLN A 56 8.95 13.52 0.10
C GLN A 56 9.40 12.09 0.47
N GLN A 57 10.29 11.45 -0.30
CA GLN A 57 10.97 10.23 0.16
C GLN A 57 12.04 10.58 1.21
N ASN A 58 12.03 9.89 2.36
CA ASN A 58 12.98 10.12 3.44
C ASN A 58 14.32 9.38 3.26
N SER A 59 14.35 8.38 2.36
CA SER A 59 15.54 7.58 2.10
C SER A 59 16.41 8.22 1.02
N THR A 60 17.61 8.66 1.42
CA THR A 60 18.64 9.11 0.48
C THR A 60 19.46 7.92 0.01
N TRP A 61 19.54 7.72 -1.31
CA TRP A 61 20.38 6.71 -1.93
C TRP A 61 21.67 7.36 -2.41
N SER A 62 22.82 6.73 -2.15
CA SER A 62 24.09 7.21 -2.70
C SER A 62 24.06 7.17 -4.23
N ALA A 63 24.62 8.19 -4.89
CA ALA A 63 24.78 8.21 -6.34
C ALA A 63 25.78 7.16 -6.86
N GLN A 64 26.60 6.59 -5.97
CA GLN A 64 27.69 5.66 -6.33
C GLN A 64 27.21 4.25 -6.69
N SER A 65 25.97 3.89 -6.34
CA SER A 65 25.44 2.55 -6.58
C SER A 65 23.92 2.56 -6.79
N ARG A 66 23.37 1.51 -7.40
CA ARG A 66 21.92 1.41 -7.62
C ARG A 66 21.18 1.35 -6.28
N PRO A 67 20.02 2.04 -6.13
CA PRO A 67 19.19 1.95 -4.93
C PRO A 67 18.84 0.51 -4.54
N ILE A 68 18.54 -0.36 -5.51
CA ILE A 68 18.26 -1.79 -5.30
C ILE A 68 19.46 -2.48 -4.63
N SER A 69 20.68 -2.24 -5.11
CA SER A 69 21.90 -2.83 -4.53
C SER A 69 22.13 -2.33 -3.10
N GLN A 70 21.89 -1.04 -2.85
CA GLN A 70 22.03 -0.44 -1.51
C GLN A 70 20.99 -0.98 -0.52
N LEU A 71 19.73 -1.16 -0.95
CA LEU A 71 18.68 -1.74 -0.15
C LEU A 71 19.00 -3.20 0.19
N LEU A 72 19.36 -3.99 -0.83
CA LEU A 72 19.65 -5.41 -0.68
C LEU A 72 20.81 -5.65 0.28
N ALA A 73 21.84 -4.80 0.29
CA ALA A 73 22.97 -4.89 1.23
C ALA A 73 22.58 -4.70 2.71
N LYS A 74 21.37 -4.21 3.02
CA LYS A 74 20.90 -3.99 4.40
C LYS A 74 20.26 -5.21 5.04
N TYR A 75 19.96 -6.28 4.30
CA TYR A 75 19.41 -7.50 4.88
C TYR A 75 20.47 -8.28 5.64
N SER A 76 20.20 -8.57 6.91
CA SER A 76 21.05 -9.41 7.76
C SER A 76 20.65 -10.89 7.73
N THR A 77 19.37 -11.20 7.47
CA THR A 77 18.83 -12.57 7.43
C THR A 77 18.63 -13.03 5.99
N LEU A 78 19.67 -13.62 5.39
CA LEU A 78 19.64 -13.99 3.96
C LEU A 78 18.87 -15.28 3.66
N ASP A 79 18.63 -16.11 4.67
CA ASP A 79 17.95 -17.39 4.52
C ASP A 79 16.42 -17.26 4.80
N ASP A 80 15.96 -16.06 5.18
CA ASP A 80 14.53 -15.76 5.24
C ASP A 80 13.90 -15.95 3.86
N ALA A 81 12.67 -16.47 3.84
CA ALA A 81 11.95 -16.74 2.62
C ALA A 81 10.98 -15.61 2.24
N VAL A 82 10.83 -15.41 0.93
CA VAL A 82 9.85 -14.49 0.32
C VAL A 82 9.15 -15.20 -0.84
N ASP A 83 7.86 -14.94 -0.99
CA ASP A 83 7.08 -15.46 -2.11
C ASP A 83 7.21 -14.49 -3.30
N ILE A 84 7.51 -15.04 -4.48
CA ILE A 84 7.71 -14.31 -5.72
C ILE A 84 6.66 -14.72 -6.75
N ASN A 85 6.10 -13.78 -7.49
CA ASN A 85 5.25 -14.06 -8.63
C ASN A 85 6.12 -14.15 -9.89
N ILE A 86 5.95 -15.21 -10.68
CA ILE A 86 6.70 -15.41 -11.93
C ILE A 86 5.71 -15.26 -13.08
N ALA A 87 5.96 -14.29 -13.96
CA ALA A 87 5.01 -13.90 -15.01
C ALA A 87 4.66 -15.04 -15.99
N SER A 88 5.57 -16.00 -16.18
CA SER A 88 5.40 -17.15 -17.07
C SER A 88 4.60 -18.31 -16.48
N LEU A 89 4.28 -18.30 -15.18
CA LEU A 89 3.54 -19.40 -14.56
C LEU A 89 2.04 -19.33 -14.90
N PRO A 90 1.37 -20.49 -15.08
CA PRO A 90 -0.08 -20.53 -15.28
C PRO A 90 -0.84 -19.89 -14.11
N ARG A 91 -1.85 -19.09 -14.44
CA ARG A 91 -2.70 -18.39 -13.45
C ARG A 91 -3.77 -19.29 -12.80
N THR A 92 -3.87 -20.53 -13.23
CA THR A 92 -4.84 -21.53 -12.77
C THR A 92 -4.38 -22.29 -11.52
N HIS A 93 -3.13 -22.10 -11.10
CA HIS A 93 -2.54 -22.71 -9.90
C HIS A 93 -1.88 -21.64 -9.02
N VAL A 94 -1.30 -22.07 -7.89
CA VAL A 94 -0.50 -21.23 -7.00
C VAL A 94 0.60 -20.54 -7.83
N SER A 95 0.43 -19.25 -8.11
CA SER A 95 1.28 -18.49 -9.04
C SER A 95 2.53 -17.89 -8.38
N TYR A 96 2.86 -18.36 -7.17
CA TYR A 96 4.04 -17.92 -6.45
C TYR A 96 5.05 -19.05 -6.25
N SER A 97 6.33 -18.69 -6.24
CA SER A 97 7.45 -19.56 -5.86
C SER A 97 8.12 -18.97 -4.63
N ARG A 98 8.60 -19.83 -3.72
CA ARG A 98 9.32 -19.38 -2.54
C ARG A 98 10.81 -19.27 -2.83
N LYS A 99 11.41 -18.14 -2.47
CA LYS A 99 12.83 -17.85 -2.66
C LYS A 99 13.45 -17.28 -1.39
N THR A 100 14.72 -17.55 -1.18
CA THR A 100 15.50 -16.93 -0.11
C THR A 100 15.86 -15.50 -0.48
N ILE A 101 16.06 -14.64 0.53
CA ILE A 101 16.59 -13.29 0.31
C ILE A 101 17.96 -13.35 -0.39
N ARG A 102 18.78 -14.38 -0.12
CA ARG A 102 20.04 -14.66 -0.83
C ARG A 102 19.86 -14.80 -2.34
N GLU A 103 18.88 -15.60 -2.78
CA GLU A 103 18.56 -15.78 -4.20
C GLU A 103 18.08 -14.45 -4.82
N VAL A 104 17.23 -13.71 -4.10
CA VAL A 104 16.76 -12.38 -4.54
C VAL A 104 17.93 -11.41 -4.68
N GLN A 105 18.86 -11.38 -3.72
CA GLN A 105 20.06 -10.55 -3.77
C GLN A 105 20.90 -10.88 -5.01
N SER A 106 21.21 -12.15 -5.22
CA SER A 106 22.01 -12.60 -6.37
C SER A 106 21.37 -12.17 -7.69
N ARG A 107 20.06 -12.34 -7.84
CA ARG A 107 19.34 -12.04 -9.08
C ARG A 107 19.15 -10.55 -9.35
N PHE A 108 18.84 -9.75 -8.33
CA PHE A 108 18.57 -8.32 -8.48
C PHE A 108 19.84 -7.44 -8.49
N LYS A 109 21.00 -7.99 -8.13
CA LYS A 109 22.27 -7.27 -8.18
C LYS A 109 22.71 -6.97 -9.62
N GLU A 110 22.46 -7.90 -10.54
CA GLU A 110 23.00 -7.85 -11.91
C GLU A 110 22.23 -6.94 -12.88
N ASN A 111 21.01 -6.50 -12.54
CA ASN A 111 20.15 -5.68 -13.40
C ASN A 111 19.95 -6.26 -14.81
N LYS A 112 19.82 -7.57 -14.92
CA LYS A 112 19.61 -8.26 -16.21
C LYS A 112 18.14 -8.61 -16.38
N ASP A 113 17.70 -8.66 -17.63
CA ASP A 113 16.46 -9.34 -17.98
C ASP A 113 16.74 -10.84 -18.06
N HIS A 114 15.97 -11.61 -17.30
CA HIS A 114 16.09 -13.06 -17.24
C HIS A 114 15.04 -13.77 -18.11
N GLY A 115 14.16 -13.04 -18.81
CA GLY A 115 13.08 -13.58 -19.65
C GLY A 115 11.92 -14.22 -18.88
N ASN A 116 12.12 -14.56 -17.59
CA ASN A 116 11.10 -15.05 -16.66
C ASN A 116 11.03 -14.16 -15.41
N GLY A 117 10.62 -12.90 -15.63
CA GLY A 117 10.71 -11.84 -14.62
C GLY A 117 10.07 -12.19 -13.27
N TRP A 118 10.81 -11.94 -12.18
CA TRP A 118 10.33 -12.03 -10.81
C TRP A 118 9.62 -10.76 -10.38
N ASN A 119 8.43 -10.90 -9.80
CA ASN A 119 7.63 -9.84 -9.20
C ASN A 119 7.44 -10.12 -7.71
N ILE A 120 8.15 -9.37 -6.89
CA ILE A 120 8.19 -9.50 -5.43
C ILE A 120 7.35 -8.37 -4.86
N LEU A 121 6.20 -8.70 -4.27
CA LEU A 121 5.23 -7.71 -3.81
C LEU A 121 5.31 -7.43 -2.30
N ASP A 122 5.79 -8.40 -1.52
CA ASP A 122 5.79 -8.37 -0.05
C ASP A 122 7.17 -8.73 0.50
N LEU A 123 8.22 -8.06 0.01
CA LEU A 123 9.56 -8.22 0.59
C LEU A 123 9.66 -7.37 1.86
N LYS A 124 10.01 -8.00 2.98
CA LYS A 124 10.17 -7.33 4.28
C LYS A 124 11.11 -6.15 4.15
N ASN A 125 10.74 -4.98 4.66
CA ASN A 125 11.60 -3.81 4.61
C ASN A 125 12.78 -3.93 5.63
N PRO A 126 14.04 -3.74 5.18
CA PRO A 126 15.22 -3.75 6.05
C PRO A 126 15.59 -2.35 6.56
N LEU A 127 14.91 -1.29 6.09
CA LEU A 127 15.17 0.08 6.54
C LEU A 127 14.58 0.27 7.95
N PRO A 128 15.30 0.94 8.88
CA PRO A 128 14.76 1.18 10.22
C PRO A 128 13.46 1.99 10.16
N ASP A 129 12.55 1.70 11.09
CA ASP A 129 11.22 2.35 11.16
C ASP A 129 11.32 3.89 11.28
N THR A 130 12.44 4.38 11.84
CA THR A 130 12.79 5.80 11.96
C THR A 130 13.02 6.49 10.60
N TYR A 131 13.33 5.75 9.53
CA TYR A 131 13.54 6.32 8.19
C TYR A 131 12.24 6.52 7.42
N GLY A 132 11.08 6.43 8.07
CA GLY A 132 9.82 6.95 7.56
C GLY A 132 9.51 6.45 6.15
N ILE A 133 9.27 5.15 6.03
CA ILE A 133 8.71 4.49 4.83
C ILE A 133 7.46 5.25 4.36
N CYS A 134 6.65 5.67 5.33
CA CYS A 134 5.49 6.52 5.13
C CYS A 134 5.95 7.96 4.80
N PRO A 135 5.57 8.52 3.65
CA PRO A 135 5.82 9.92 3.32
C PRO A 135 5.44 10.87 4.47
N ARG A 136 6.24 11.92 4.72
CA ARG A 136 6.03 12.82 5.87
C ARG A 136 4.63 13.43 5.90
N PHE A 137 4.07 13.77 4.76
CA PHE A 137 2.73 14.34 4.68
C PHE A 137 1.62 13.36 5.07
N LEU A 138 1.88 12.04 5.08
CA LEU A 138 0.98 11.01 5.59
C LEU A 138 1.18 10.76 7.09
N GLN A 139 2.19 11.35 7.72
CA GLN A 139 2.45 11.23 9.16
C GLN A 139 1.68 12.31 9.92
N ASN A 140 0.35 12.20 9.92
CA ASN A 140 -0.54 13.13 10.61
C ASN A 140 -1.73 12.39 11.25
N SER A 141 -2.43 13.05 12.18
CA SER A 141 -3.55 12.46 12.93
C SER A 141 -4.71 11.96 12.05
N ASN A 142 -4.95 12.60 10.90
CA ASN A 142 -5.96 12.13 9.96
C ASN A 142 -5.58 10.76 9.40
N CYS A 143 -4.30 10.48 9.10
CA CYS A 143 -3.83 9.24 8.48
C CYS A 143 -3.40 8.14 9.48
N ASP A 144 -3.44 8.42 10.78
CA ASP A 144 -2.96 7.54 11.85
C ASP A 144 -3.99 6.48 12.29
N LEU A 145 -5.19 6.45 11.69
CA LEU A 145 -6.28 5.56 12.13
C LEU A 145 -5.86 4.08 12.14
N LEU A 146 -5.10 3.64 11.14
CA LEU A 146 -4.65 2.25 11.06
C LEU A 146 -3.73 1.88 12.23
N ASN A 147 -2.88 2.81 12.66
CA ASN A 147 -2.02 2.64 13.82
C ASN A 147 -2.83 2.66 15.12
N ARG A 148 -3.81 3.57 15.25
CA ARG A 148 -4.77 3.58 16.37
C ARG A 148 -5.51 2.24 16.52
N ILE A 149 -5.95 1.64 15.40
CA ILE A 149 -6.57 0.30 15.40
C ILE A 149 -5.59 -0.74 15.90
N LYS A 150 -4.36 -0.79 15.36
CA LYS A 150 -3.33 -1.74 15.81
C LYS A 150 -3.09 -1.63 17.31
N THR A 151 -2.89 -0.41 17.81
CA THR A 151 -2.64 -0.17 19.24
C THR A 151 -3.83 -0.63 20.07
N ALA A 152 -5.05 -0.30 19.69
CA ALA A 152 -6.25 -0.70 20.42
C ALA A 152 -6.47 -2.22 20.42
N VAL A 153 -6.16 -2.91 19.30
CA VAL A 153 -6.31 -4.37 19.23
C VAL A 153 -5.18 -5.11 19.96
N LEU A 154 -3.94 -4.62 19.85
CA LEU A 154 -2.78 -5.26 20.49
C LEU A 154 -2.68 -4.91 21.99
N ASN A 155 -3.24 -3.78 22.42
CA ASN A 155 -3.21 -3.26 23.79
C ASN A 155 -4.58 -2.71 24.24
N PRO A 156 -5.62 -3.55 24.40
CA PRO A 156 -6.91 -3.09 24.89
C PRO A 156 -6.80 -2.65 26.36
N GLY A 157 -6.65 -1.35 26.60
CA GLY A 157 -6.74 -0.75 27.95
C GLY A 157 -5.56 -1.02 28.88
N TRP A 158 -4.38 -1.38 28.37
CA TRP A 158 -3.20 -1.66 29.18
C TRP A 158 -1.94 -1.00 28.63
N ALA A 159 -1.20 -0.32 29.51
CA ALA A 159 0.07 0.36 29.20
C ALA A 159 1.31 -0.51 29.47
N GLY A 160 1.15 -1.81 29.75
CA GLY A 160 2.26 -2.72 29.99
C GLY A 160 2.82 -3.38 28.72
N ARG A 161 3.85 -4.23 28.88
CA ARG A 161 4.54 -4.88 27.75
C ARG A 161 3.63 -5.93 27.09
N ILE A 162 3.30 -5.74 25.81
CA ILE A 162 2.48 -6.64 24.98
C ILE A 162 2.77 -8.14 25.26
N ILE A 163 1.74 -8.88 25.69
CA ILE A 163 1.72 -10.36 25.76
C ILE A 163 0.71 -10.90 24.73
N THR A 164 0.73 -10.39 23.49
CA THR A 164 -0.14 -10.91 22.43
C THR A 164 0.35 -12.28 21.95
N LYS A 165 -0.57 -13.23 21.76
CA LYS A 165 -0.27 -14.51 21.12
C LYS A 165 0.32 -14.26 19.71
N SER A 166 1.42 -14.94 19.37
CA SER A 166 2.20 -14.74 18.14
C SER A 166 1.37 -14.72 16.83
N LYS A 167 0.27 -15.47 16.79
CA LYS A 167 -0.63 -15.57 15.63
C LYS A 167 -1.34 -14.25 15.31
N GLN A 168 -1.84 -13.53 16.31
CA GLN A 168 -2.45 -12.22 16.11
C GLN A 168 -1.39 -11.22 15.63
N LYS A 169 -0.20 -11.21 16.24
CA LYS A 169 0.90 -10.33 15.82
C LYS A 169 1.25 -10.48 14.33
N ASN A 170 1.20 -11.71 13.79
CA ASN A 170 1.45 -11.95 12.36
C ASN A 170 0.34 -11.40 11.45
N GLU A 171 -0.91 -11.36 11.90
CA GLU A 171 -2.02 -10.76 11.14
C GLU A 171 -1.94 -9.22 11.15
N PHE A 172 -1.38 -8.61 12.20
CA PHE A 172 -1.12 -7.16 12.29
C PHE A 172 0.21 -6.72 11.65
N ARG A 173 1.01 -7.65 11.08
CA ARG A 173 2.28 -7.33 10.39
C ARG A 173 2.08 -6.81 8.97
N GLU A 174 0.92 -6.99 8.33
CA GLU A 174 0.65 -6.67 6.91
C GLU A 174 0.79 -5.19 6.50
N VAL A 175 1.19 -4.34 7.44
CA VAL A 175 0.96 -2.91 7.46
C VAL A 175 2.22 -2.15 7.88
N GLU A 176 3.33 -2.86 8.11
CA GLU A 176 4.68 -2.31 8.14
C GLU A 176 5.18 -2.27 6.70
N GLY A 177 5.80 -1.16 6.28
CA GLY A 177 6.06 -0.92 4.86
C GLY A 177 6.78 -2.07 4.14
N TRP A 178 6.37 -2.31 2.90
CA TRP A 178 6.84 -3.39 2.05
C TRP A 178 7.78 -2.87 0.98
N ILE A 179 8.81 -3.62 0.66
CA ILE A 179 9.60 -3.40 -0.54
C ILE A 179 8.94 -4.16 -1.69
N LEU A 180 8.77 -3.48 -2.81
CA LEU A 180 8.42 -4.11 -4.07
C LEU A 180 9.66 -4.14 -4.95
N LEU A 181 10.00 -5.32 -5.45
CA LEU A 181 11.04 -5.50 -6.46
C LEU A 181 10.42 -6.19 -7.65
N ALA A 182 10.67 -5.69 -8.86
CA ALA A 182 10.11 -6.31 -10.05
C ALA A 182 11.07 -6.23 -11.22
N GLU A 183 11.21 -7.35 -11.92
CA GLU A 183 11.89 -7.42 -13.21
C GLU A 183 10.99 -6.91 -14.35
N PRO A 184 11.56 -6.56 -15.51
CA PRO A 184 10.79 -6.16 -16.68
C PRO A 184 9.76 -7.21 -17.12
N GLY A 185 8.67 -6.76 -17.74
CA GLY A 185 7.61 -7.64 -18.27
C GLY A 185 6.69 -8.24 -17.20
N THR A 186 6.90 -7.93 -15.92
CA THR A 186 6.07 -8.44 -14.84
C THR A 186 4.75 -7.71 -14.70
N TYR A 187 3.75 -8.42 -14.20
CA TYR A 187 2.38 -7.95 -14.09
C TYR A 187 1.73 -8.39 -12.78
N THR A 188 0.96 -7.50 -12.19
CA THR A 188 -0.01 -7.80 -11.13
C THR A 188 -1.41 -7.53 -11.68
N GLY A 189 -2.32 -8.51 -11.56
CA GLY A 189 -3.71 -8.46 -12.01
C GLY A 189 -4.51 -7.27 -11.47
N PRO A 190 -5.68 -6.96 -12.03
CA PRO A 190 -6.59 -5.96 -11.46
C PRO A 190 -7.07 -6.47 -10.11
N HIS A 191 -6.95 -5.65 -9.08
CA HIS A 191 -7.36 -5.99 -7.73
C HIS A 191 -7.68 -4.74 -6.90
N ILE A 192 -8.34 -4.97 -5.77
CA ILE A 192 -8.45 -4.02 -4.67
C ILE A 192 -7.54 -4.52 -3.54
N ASP A 193 -6.90 -3.60 -2.82
CA ASP A 193 -6.14 -3.98 -1.63
C ASP A 193 -7.04 -4.51 -0.51
N ALA A 194 -6.55 -5.54 0.18
CA ALA A 194 -7.25 -6.12 1.31
C ALA A 194 -7.47 -5.12 2.44
N TYR A 195 -8.50 -5.40 3.25
CA TYR A 195 -8.95 -4.57 4.38
C TYR A 195 -9.39 -3.15 4.00
N ALA A 196 -9.69 -2.94 2.71
CA ALA A 196 -10.09 -1.65 2.14
C ALA A 196 -9.12 -0.50 2.48
N THR A 197 -7.85 -0.78 2.72
CA THR A 197 -6.88 0.25 3.08
C THR A 197 -6.58 1.18 1.91
N GLU A 198 -6.18 2.42 2.22
CA GLU A 198 -5.55 3.28 1.22
C GLU A 198 -4.09 2.88 1.08
N THR A 199 -3.54 2.95 -0.13
CA THR A 199 -2.19 2.48 -0.41
C THR A 199 -1.33 3.64 -0.90
N PHE A 200 -0.15 3.80 -0.32
CA PHE A 200 0.88 4.66 -0.88
C PHE A 200 2.00 3.82 -1.48
N ILE A 201 2.59 4.29 -2.57
CA ILE A 201 3.78 3.71 -3.18
C ILE A 201 4.77 4.85 -3.43
N ASN A 202 5.98 4.72 -2.89
CA ASN A 202 7.13 5.53 -3.22
C ASN A 202 7.98 4.78 -4.25
N CYS A 203 8.17 5.38 -5.41
CA CYS A 203 9.07 4.89 -6.44
C CYS A 203 10.43 5.58 -6.31
N ASN A 204 11.48 4.92 -6.81
CA ASN A 204 12.79 5.55 -6.91
C ASN A 204 12.71 6.86 -7.70
N LYS A 205 13.42 7.89 -7.20
CA LYS A 205 13.46 9.29 -7.70
C LYS A 205 12.37 10.21 -7.19
N GLU A 206 12.03 10.07 -5.90
CA GLU A 206 11.12 11.00 -5.20
C GLU A 206 9.71 11.04 -5.80
N GLU A 207 9.28 9.96 -6.41
CA GLU A 207 7.99 9.86 -7.08
C GLU A 207 7.04 9.08 -6.17
N PHE A 208 5.81 9.55 -5.97
CA PHE A 208 4.84 8.84 -5.15
C PHE A 208 3.46 8.75 -5.79
N GLY A 209 2.73 7.70 -5.41
CA GLY A 209 1.33 7.50 -5.74
C GLY A 209 0.52 7.12 -4.50
N ILE A 210 -0.72 7.60 -4.41
CA ILE A 210 -1.67 7.27 -3.36
C ILE A 210 -2.96 6.81 -4.00
N PHE A 211 -3.45 5.66 -3.56
CA PHE A 211 -4.63 4.99 -4.07
C PHE A 211 -5.69 4.98 -2.98
N PRO A 212 -6.89 5.53 -3.24
CA PRO A 212 -7.94 5.56 -2.24
C PRO A 212 -8.51 4.15 -1.97
N ALA A 213 -9.16 4.00 -0.83
CA ALA A 213 -9.80 2.76 -0.40
C ALA A 213 -10.82 2.29 -1.46
N GLY A 214 -10.72 1.02 -1.85
CA GLY A 214 -11.61 0.44 -2.86
C GLY A 214 -11.24 0.73 -4.31
N PHE A 215 -10.11 1.40 -4.56
CA PHE A 215 -9.66 1.64 -5.93
C PHE A 215 -9.18 0.35 -6.58
N VAL A 216 -9.70 0.02 -7.77
CA VAL A 216 -9.25 -1.12 -8.57
C VAL A 216 -8.04 -0.69 -9.38
N TYR A 217 -6.92 -1.39 -9.23
CA TYR A 217 -5.71 -1.11 -10.00
C TYR A 217 -4.98 -2.40 -10.41
N PHE A 218 -4.15 -2.27 -11.44
CA PHE A 218 -3.21 -3.30 -11.89
C PHE A 218 -1.85 -2.65 -12.08
N VAL A 219 -0.77 -3.43 -12.04
CA VAL A 219 0.59 -2.90 -12.15
C VAL A 219 1.36 -3.66 -13.22
N LEU A 220 1.81 -2.96 -14.25
CA LEU A 220 2.63 -3.49 -15.33
C LEU A 220 4.04 -2.90 -15.24
N ARG A 221 5.07 -3.72 -15.49
CA ARG A 221 6.45 -3.27 -15.63
C ARG A 221 6.83 -3.44 -17.08
N LEU A 222 7.08 -2.35 -17.80
CA LEU A 222 7.37 -2.45 -19.24
C LEU A 222 8.68 -3.17 -19.50
N SER A 223 8.69 -4.01 -20.53
CA SER A 223 9.88 -4.75 -20.99
C SER A 223 10.89 -3.87 -21.70
N SER A 224 10.44 -2.78 -22.33
CA SER A 224 11.24 -1.91 -23.21
C SER A 224 12.42 -1.22 -22.54
N ASN A 225 12.42 -1.11 -21.21
CA ASN A 225 13.47 -0.42 -20.46
C ASN A 225 14.53 -1.38 -19.88
N SER A 226 14.34 -2.71 -20.00
CA SER A 226 15.22 -3.80 -19.48
C SER A 226 15.79 -3.57 -18.07
N ARG A 227 15.09 -2.82 -17.21
CA ARG A 227 15.57 -2.43 -15.88
C ARG A 227 14.65 -2.96 -14.80
N GLN A 228 15.28 -3.48 -13.75
CA GLN A 228 14.58 -3.84 -12.53
C GLN A 228 14.07 -2.57 -11.83
N THR A 229 12.87 -2.66 -11.29
CA THR A 229 12.19 -1.57 -10.59
C THR A 229 12.13 -1.87 -9.09
N MET A 230 12.15 -0.80 -8.30
CA MET A 230 11.97 -0.88 -6.86
C MET A 230 11.00 0.22 -6.41
N GLY A 231 10.12 -0.17 -5.51
CA GLY A 231 9.24 0.74 -4.79
C GLY A 231 9.17 0.37 -3.32
N ILE A 232 8.63 1.29 -2.54
CA ILE A 232 8.29 1.09 -1.14
C ILE A 232 6.79 1.35 -1.02
N ARG A 233 6.02 0.35 -0.59
CA ARG A 233 4.57 0.46 -0.40
C ARG A 233 4.23 0.46 1.08
N GLY A 234 3.17 1.13 1.45
CA GLY A 234 2.49 0.88 2.70
C GLY A 234 1.02 1.20 2.59
N HIS A 235 0.32 0.96 3.70
CA HIS A 235 -1.10 1.18 3.81
C HIS A 235 -1.38 2.23 4.88
N ILE A 236 -2.39 3.06 4.66
CA ILE A 236 -2.91 4.02 5.63
C ILE A 236 -4.42 3.88 5.74
N LEU A 237 -4.97 4.41 6.83
CA LEU A 237 -6.40 4.66 6.95
C LEU A 237 -6.61 6.09 7.42
N ARG A 238 -7.53 6.81 6.76
CA ARG A 238 -7.86 8.18 7.12
C ARG A 238 -9.11 8.25 8.00
N CYS A 239 -9.06 8.98 9.11
CA CYS A 239 -10.23 9.27 9.95
C CYS A 239 -11.33 9.93 9.11
N SER A 240 -10.96 10.87 8.25
CA SER A 240 -11.87 11.54 7.30
C SER A 240 -12.49 10.60 6.24
N ALA A 241 -11.92 9.42 5.98
CA ALA A 241 -12.40 8.45 5.00
C ALA A 241 -13.15 7.27 5.61
N ILE A 242 -13.37 7.27 6.93
CA ILE A 242 -13.90 6.15 7.70
C ILE A 242 -15.21 5.55 7.15
N ALA A 243 -16.15 6.38 6.71
CA ALA A 243 -17.42 5.89 6.15
C ALA A 243 -17.23 5.15 4.81
N GLN A 244 -16.34 5.66 3.95
CA GLN A 244 -15.99 5.01 2.69
C GLN A 244 -15.24 3.70 2.96
N TRP A 245 -14.29 3.72 3.90
CA TRP A 245 -13.55 2.53 4.32
C TRP A 245 -14.49 1.43 4.84
N ALA A 246 -15.39 1.76 5.78
CA ALA A 246 -16.33 0.80 6.36
C ALA A 246 -17.20 0.15 5.28
N LYS A 247 -17.73 0.95 4.35
CA LYS A 247 -18.51 0.47 3.21
C LYS A 247 -17.73 -0.52 2.33
N ILE A 248 -16.51 -0.19 1.94
CA ILE A 248 -15.71 -1.08 1.08
C ILE A 248 -15.27 -2.33 1.85
N LEU A 249 -14.96 -2.21 3.14
CA LEU A 249 -14.62 -3.36 3.97
C LEU A 249 -15.81 -4.32 4.13
N ALA A 250 -17.02 -3.79 4.30
CA ALA A 250 -18.26 -4.57 4.28
C ALA A 250 -18.41 -5.35 2.97
N LEU A 251 -18.24 -4.67 1.84
CA LEU A 251 -18.29 -5.30 0.52
C LEU A 251 -17.20 -6.37 0.32
N GLN A 252 -15.99 -6.18 0.87
CA GLN A 252 -14.95 -7.20 0.81
C GLN A 252 -15.25 -8.42 1.69
N LEU A 253 -16.00 -8.26 2.78
CA LEU A 253 -16.44 -9.36 3.63
C LEU A 253 -17.58 -10.16 2.99
N GLU A 254 -18.50 -9.48 2.32
CA GLU A 254 -19.61 -10.09 1.58
C GLU A 254 -19.12 -10.75 0.27
N TYR A 255 -18.22 -10.07 -0.45
CA TYR A 255 -17.64 -10.50 -1.72
C TYR A 255 -16.10 -10.57 -1.60
N PRO A 256 -15.52 -11.69 -1.15
CA PRO A 256 -14.07 -11.81 -0.90
C PRO A 256 -13.21 -12.01 -2.16
N ASN A 257 -13.82 -12.21 -3.33
CA ASN A 257 -13.10 -12.50 -4.58
C ASN A 257 -12.31 -11.35 -5.26
N PRO A 258 -12.61 -10.04 -5.07
CA PRO A 258 -11.92 -8.96 -5.77
C PRO A 258 -10.59 -8.53 -5.10
N THR A 259 -10.20 -9.14 -3.99
CA THR A 259 -8.99 -8.78 -3.25
C THR A 259 -7.78 -9.60 -3.66
N ASN A 260 -6.60 -8.99 -3.66
CA ASN A 260 -5.33 -9.69 -3.90
C ASN A 260 -4.91 -10.63 -2.76
N LYS A 261 -5.55 -10.53 -1.60
CA LYS A 261 -5.31 -11.35 -0.40
C LYS A 261 -6.63 -11.72 0.26
N LYS A 262 -6.66 -12.82 1.01
CA LYS A 262 -7.84 -13.23 1.78
C LYS A 262 -8.10 -12.21 2.89
N VAL A 263 -9.27 -11.57 2.87
CA VAL A 263 -9.76 -10.77 4.00
C VAL A 263 -10.21 -11.73 5.09
N ALA A 264 -9.54 -11.69 6.25
CA ALA A 264 -9.77 -12.65 7.34
C ALA A 264 -10.79 -12.14 8.37
N LYS A 265 -11.14 -12.99 9.34
CA LYS A 265 -12.01 -12.63 10.49
C LYS A 265 -11.53 -11.38 11.25
N THR A 266 -10.24 -11.04 11.15
CA THR A 266 -9.64 -9.82 11.69
C THR A 266 -10.25 -8.54 11.13
N ALA A 267 -10.82 -8.55 9.93
CA ALA A 267 -11.52 -7.39 9.37
C ALA A 267 -12.72 -6.95 10.24
N LEU A 268 -13.45 -7.90 10.83
CA LEU A 268 -14.52 -7.59 11.78
C LEU A 268 -13.96 -6.94 13.04
N THR A 269 -12.81 -7.41 13.52
CA THR A 269 -12.10 -6.79 14.65
C THR A 269 -11.72 -5.34 14.33
N TYR A 270 -11.22 -5.05 13.12
CA TYR A 270 -10.91 -3.68 12.71
C TYR A 270 -12.16 -2.80 12.73
N LEU A 271 -13.27 -3.30 12.19
CA LEU A 271 -14.54 -2.57 12.16
C LEU A 271 -15.05 -2.25 13.56
N LEU A 272 -15.08 -3.24 14.45
CA LEU A 272 -15.52 -3.07 15.84
C LEU A 272 -14.61 -2.10 16.61
N THR A 273 -13.29 -2.20 16.43
CA THR A 273 -12.35 -1.25 17.03
C THR A 273 -12.60 0.17 16.55
N VAL A 274 -12.84 0.35 15.25
CA VAL A 274 -13.15 1.68 14.69
C VAL A 274 -14.46 2.23 15.25
N LEU A 275 -15.51 1.42 15.39
CA LEU A 275 -16.76 1.83 16.03
C LEU A 275 -16.54 2.28 17.49
N CYS A 276 -15.69 1.58 18.24
CA CYS A 276 -15.30 1.98 19.60
C CYS A 276 -14.60 3.33 19.61
N LEU A 277 -13.59 3.53 18.75
CA LEU A 277 -12.83 4.78 18.64
C LEU A 277 -13.74 5.97 18.27
N VAL A 278 -14.70 5.77 17.36
CA VAL A 278 -15.67 6.82 16.99
C VAL A 278 -16.60 7.16 18.16
N ARG A 279 -17.07 6.16 18.90
CA ARG A 279 -17.93 6.36 20.09
C ARG A 279 -17.19 7.14 21.17
N GLU A 280 -15.94 6.76 21.46
CA GLU A 280 -15.09 7.46 22.44
C GLU A 280 -14.79 8.89 22.01
N ALA A 281 -14.49 9.12 20.72
CA ALA A 281 -14.30 10.46 20.18
C ALA A 281 -15.57 11.31 20.32
N GLY A 282 -16.75 10.73 20.10
CA GLY A 282 -18.03 11.41 20.34
C GLY A 282 -18.22 11.81 21.80
N ALA A 283 -17.95 10.90 22.74
CA ALA A 283 -18.03 11.19 24.18
C ALA A 283 -17.05 12.28 24.64
N GLN A 284 -15.95 12.48 23.92
CA GLN A 284 -14.92 13.47 24.21
C GLN A 284 -15.04 14.76 23.38
N GLY A 285 -16.09 14.91 22.56
CA GLY A 285 -16.26 16.09 21.70
C GLY A 285 -15.25 16.19 20.55
N ARG A 286 -14.59 15.09 20.18
CA ARG A 286 -13.56 14.99 19.13
C ARG A 286 -14.08 14.41 17.82
N LEU A 287 -15.39 14.43 17.61
CA LEU A 287 -16.01 13.74 16.46
C LEU A 287 -15.65 14.37 15.10
N GLU A 288 -15.25 15.64 15.10
CA GLU A 288 -14.76 16.34 13.90
C GLU A 288 -13.54 15.65 13.27
N GLU A 289 -12.71 14.95 14.05
CA GLU A 289 -11.60 14.13 13.53
C GLU A 289 -12.07 13.08 12.51
N PHE A 290 -13.30 12.57 12.69
CA PHE A 290 -13.93 11.56 11.85
C PHE A 290 -14.91 12.17 10.84
N GLY A 291 -14.91 13.51 10.71
CA GLY A 291 -15.81 14.29 9.86
C GLY A 291 -17.21 14.47 10.41
N GLY A 292 -17.35 14.48 11.75
CA GLY A 292 -18.54 14.94 12.46
C GLY A 292 -19.70 13.93 12.53
N GLU A 293 -20.81 14.35 13.14
CA GLU A 293 -21.99 13.50 13.41
C GLU A 293 -22.57 12.86 12.14
N LYS A 294 -22.54 13.59 11.01
CA LYS A 294 -23.04 13.08 9.72
C LYS A 294 -22.28 11.84 9.25
N LYS A 295 -20.95 11.80 9.42
CA LYS A 295 -20.15 10.63 9.02
C LYS A 295 -20.25 9.50 10.02
N ARG A 296 -20.37 9.79 11.31
CA ARG A 296 -20.65 8.79 12.35
C ARG A 296 -21.93 8.00 12.04
N GLY A 297 -23.04 8.68 11.76
CA GLY A 297 -24.30 8.04 11.41
C GLY A 297 -24.17 7.08 10.23
N ARG A 298 -23.43 7.49 9.19
CA ARG A 298 -23.15 6.63 8.03
C ARG A 298 -22.33 5.39 8.38
N VAL A 299 -21.28 5.53 9.20
CA VAL A 299 -20.50 4.36 9.65
C VAL A 299 -21.41 3.37 10.38
N SER A 300 -22.26 3.86 11.30
CA SER A 300 -23.21 3.00 12.02
C SER A 300 -24.21 2.31 11.07
N THR A 301 -24.74 3.01 10.06
CA THR A 301 -25.64 2.41 9.07
C THR A 301 -24.97 1.34 8.22
N GLU A 302 -23.78 1.63 7.67
CA GLU A 302 -23.02 0.68 6.83
C GLU A 302 -22.60 -0.55 7.65
N CYS A 303 -22.30 -0.39 8.94
CA CYS A 303 -22.00 -1.50 9.84
C CYS A 303 -23.25 -2.29 10.25
N ALA A 304 -24.39 -1.62 10.49
CA ALA A 304 -25.61 -2.28 10.94
C ALA A 304 -26.10 -3.34 9.94
N GLY A 305 -25.98 -3.06 8.63
CA GLY A 305 -26.29 -4.04 7.58
C GLY A 305 -25.46 -5.33 7.63
N MET A 306 -24.27 -5.28 8.24
CA MET A 306 -23.37 -6.44 8.35
C MET A 306 -23.72 -7.37 9.52
N PHE A 307 -24.46 -6.91 10.52
CA PHE A 307 -24.80 -7.69 11.73
C PHE A 307 -26.17 -8.37 11.64
N VAL A 308 -26.95 -8.14 10.57
CA VAL A 308 -28.29 -8.74 10.40
C VAL A 308 -28.21 -10.15 9.77
N GLU A 309 -27.08 -10.51 9.16
CA GLU A 309 -26.91 -11.80 8.45
C GLU A 309 -25.64 -12.57 8.87
N VAL A 310 -25.32 -12.58 10.16
CA VAL A 310 -24.36 -13.56 10.70
C VAL A 310 -25.15 -14.57 11.54
N PRO A 311 -25.34 -15.83 11.07
CA PRO A 311 -25.97 -16.89 11.86
C PRO A 311 -25.23 -17.17 13.17
#